data_AF-A0A9N9H6R9-F1
#
_entry.id   AF-A0A9N9H6R9-F1
#
_cell.length_a   1.000
_cell.length_b   1.000
_cell.length_c   1.000
_cell.angle_alpha   90.00
_cell.angle_beta   90.00
_cell.angle_gamma   90.00
#
_symmetry.space_group_name_H-M   'P 1'
#
loop_
_entity.id
_entity.type
_entity.pdbx_description
1 polymer ?
#
loop_
_entity_poly.entity_id
_entity_poly.type
_entity_poly.pdbx_seq_one_letter_code
_entity_poly.pdbx_strand_id
1 'polypeptide(L)'
;YETFQSTLTAQPKTLLGTMFQDRNKCMRHPINGNEYFFDRNSEAFYYIMEFYRTGKLNWSTESGRVTWKQLEEELDYFQIPFNRPTVICSSVLETIRTNFNNLISMFEELIISCCNYLITNIKLEIKDDYIHIIKDTSADRHYYDLQDLQTSCSSKFTYSKALVILNNMVNYIGDHLIIRFSDLGLKWKAGRNQYNDHLITISLSFENIYKCLNER
;
A
#
# COMPACT_ATOMS: atom_id res chain seq x y z
N TYR A 1 27.84 -7.02 -22.05
CA TYR A 1 28.19 -6.82 -20.63
C TYR A 1 29.59 -7.36 -20.39
N GLU A 2 30.41 -6.65 -19.62
CA GLU A 2 31.76 -7.08 -19.25
C GLU A 2 31.89 -7.14 -17.73
N THR A 3 32.59 -8.15 -17.22
CA THR A 3 32.77 -8.38 -15.79
C THR A 3 33.96 -9.30 -15.52
N PHE A 4 34.40 -9.36 -14.27
CA PHE A 4 35.42 -10.31 -13.84
C PHE A 4 34.83 -11.70 -13.58
N GLN A 5 35.63 -12.75 -13.80
CA GLN A 5 35.27 -14.12 -13.41
C GLN A 5 35.01 -14.22 -11.90
N SER A 6 35.74 -13.45 -11.09
CA SER A 6 35.53 -13.37 -9.63
C SER A 6 34.12 -12.87 -9.28
N THR A 7 33.56 -11.92 -10.05
CA THR A 7 32.19 -11.43 -9.87
C THR A 7 31.17 -12.53 -10.08
N LEU A 8 31.33 -13.36 -11.12
CA LEU A 8 30.40 -14.46 -11.41
C LEU A 8 30.52 -15.56 -10.35
N THR A 9 31.75 -15.94 -10.02
CA THR A 9 32.03 -17.02 -9.05
C THR A 9 31.72 -16.65 -7.61
N ALA A 10 31.49 -15.37 -7.29
CA ALA A 10 31.02 -14.90 -5.98
C ALA A 10 29.64 -15.45 -5.60
N GLN A 11 28.81 -15.85 -6.57
CA GLN A 11 27.49 -16.45 -6.35
C GLN A 11 27.45 -17.91 -6.83
N PRO A 12 28.17 -18.84 -6.18
CA PRO A 12 28.46 -20.18 -6.73
C PRO A 12 27.24 -21.10 -6.89
N LYS A 13 26.08 -20.73 -6.34
CA LYS A 13 24.83 -21.51 -6.39
C LYS A 13 23.94 -21.19 -7.60
N THR A 14 24.41 -20.33 -8.49
CA THR A 14 23.69 -19.85 -9.69
C THR A 14 24.26 -20.49 -10.96
N LEU A 15 23.59 -20.33 -12.10
CA LEU A 15 24.05 -20.87 -13.38
C LEU A 15 25.44 -20.34 -13.75
N LEU A 16 25.64 -19.02 -13.80
CA LEU A 16 26.94 -18.44 -14.18
C LEU A 16 27.96 -18.70 -13.07
N GLY A 17 27.57 -18.59 -11.81
CA GLY A 17 28.47 -18.88 -10.70
C GLY A 17 28.98 -20.31 -10.72
N THR A 18 28.17 -21.28 -11.16
CA THR A 18 28.55 -22.68 -11.37
C THR A 18 29.40 -22.85 -12.61
N MET A 19 28.97 -22.33 -13.75
CA MET A 19 29.65 -22.46 -15.06
C MET A 19 31.10 -21.91 -15.02
N PHE A 20 31.32 -20.80 -14.30
CA PHE A 20 32.62 -20.13 -14.22
C PHE A 20 33.52 -20.62 -13.06
N GLN A 21 33.12 -21.65 -12.29
CA GLN A 21 34.03 -22.31 -11.35
C GLN A 21 35.15 -23.06 -12.11
N ASP A 22 36.33 -23.16 -11.52
CA ASP A 22 37.47 -23.84 -12.16
C ASP A 22 37.25 -25.34 -12.39
N ARG A 23 36.47 -25.98 -11.51
CA ARG A 23 36.07 -27.39 -11.68
C ARG A 23 35.13 -27.63 -12.88
N ASN A 24 34.48 -26.57 -13.39
CA ASN A 24 33.46 -26.64 -14.44
C ASN A 24 33.94 -26.03 -15.77
N LYS A 25 35.26 -25.97 -16.00
CA LYS A 25 35.84 -25.43 -17.25
C LYS A 25 35.26 -26.08 -18.52
N CYS A 26 34.87 -27.35 -18.46
CA CYS A 26 34.24 -28.07 -19.58
C CYS A 26 32.89 -27.49 -20.02
N MET A 27 32.19 -26.76 -19.14
CA MET A 27 30.92 -26.10 -19.47
C MET A 27 31.13 -24.77 -20.20
N ARG A 28 32.38 -24.26 -20.25
CA ARG A 28 32.70 -22.99 -20.88
C ARG A 28 32.86 -23.22 -22.39
N HIS A 29 31.97 -22.62 -23.17
CA HIS A 29 32.02 -22.63 -24.64
C HIS A 29 32.23 -21.20 -25.16
N PRO A 30 33.44 -20.64 -25.02
CA PRO A 30 33.69 -19.28 -25.47
C PRO A 30 33.71 -19.19 -27.00
N ILE A 31 33.16 -18.11 -27.55
CA ILE A 31 33.15 -17.87 -29.00
C ILE A 31 34.50 -17.29 -29.47
N ASN A 32 35.08 -16.37 -28.68
CA ASN A 32 36.35 -15.68 -29.00
C ASN A 32 37.37 -15.77 -27.86
N GLY A 33 37.46 -16.92 -27.20
CA GLY A 33 38.39 -17.17 -26.08
C GLY A 33 37.93 -16.62 -24.72
N ASN A 34 37.14 -15.54 -24.69
CA ASN A 34 36.58 -14.98 -23.46
C ASN A 34 35.12 -14.48 -23.57
N GLU A 35 34.48 -14.63 -24.73
CA GLU A 35 33.10 -14.18 -24.98
C GLU A 35 32.10 -15.32 -24.87
N TYR A 36 30.95 -15.06 -24.25
CA TYR A 36 29.88 -16.02 -24.03
C TYR A 36 28.55 -15.42 -24.48
N PHE A 37 27.79 -16.17 -25.28
CA PHE A 37 26.51 -15.72 -25.81
C PHE A 37 25.34 -16.40 -25.09
N PHE A 38 24.34 -15.59 -24.73
CA PHE A 38 23.09 -16.03 -24.12
C PHE A 38 21.95 -15.33 -24.87
N ASP A 39 21.04 -16.10 -25.45
CA ASP A 39 19.85 -15.60 -26.17
C ASP A 39 18.74 -15.21 -25.19
N ARG A 40 18.99 -14.14 -24.41
CA ARG A 40 18.17 -13.73 -23.24
C ARG A 40 17.89 -12.22 -23.25
N ASN A 41 16.97 -11.76 -22.40
CA ASN A 41 16.60 -10.34 -22.34
C ASN A 41 17.75 -9.47 -21.77
N SER A 42 18.37 -8.68 -22.64
CA SER A 42 19.51 -7.83 -22.28
C SER A 42 19.22 -6.73 -21.25
N GLU A 43 17.97 -6.22 -21.19
CA GLU A 43 17.59 -5.20 -20.21
C GLU A 43 17.39 -5.83 -18.84
N ALA A 44 16.77 -7.01 -18.77
CA ALA A 44 16.63 -7.76 -17.53
C ALA A 44 17.99 -8.26 -17.00
N PHE A 45 18.92 -8.59 -17.90
CA PHE A 45 20.27 -9.03 -17.56
C PHE A 45 21.07 -7.97 -16.76
N TYR A 46 20.71 -6.69 -16.85
CA TYR A 46 21.28 -5.65 -15.98
C TYR A 46 21.13 -6.02 -14.50
N TYR A 47 19.92 -6.41 -14.08
CA TYR A 47 19.62 -6.77 -12.69
C TYR A 47 20.30 -8.07 -12.27
N ILE A 48 20.41 -9.03 -13.20
CA ILE A 48 21.18 -10.26 -13.01
C ILE A 48 22.63 -9.91 -12.68
N MET A 49 23.24 -9.00 -13.43
CA MET A 49 24.62 -8.56 -13.19
C MET A 49 24.80 -7.81 -11.88
N GLU A 50 23.86 -6.94 -11.50
CA GLU A 50 23.90 -6.24 -10.21
C GLU A 50 23.80 -7.23 -9.03
N PHE A 51 23.03 -8.31 -9.17
CA PHE A 51 23.00 -9.38 -8.18
C PHE A 51 24.39 -10.05 -8.02
N TYR A 52 25.10 -10.37 -9.10
CA TYR A 52 26.46 -10.94 -8.98
C TYR A 52 27.45 -9.96 -8.34
N ARG A 53 27.32 -8.66 -8.57
CA ARG A 53 28.20 -7.63 -7.98
C ARG A 53 27.96 -7.42 -6.49
N THR A 54 26.69 -7.43 -6.06
CA THR A 54 26.30 -6.98 -4.71
C THR A 54 25.81 -8.10 -3.80
N GLY A 55 25.43 -9.24 -4.36
CA GLY A 55 24.71 -10.32 -3.68
C GLY A 55 23.26 -9.98 -3.35
N LYS A 56 22.72 -8.85 -3.84
CA LYS A 56 21.36 -8.38 -3.55
C LYS A 56 20.60 -8.13 -4.85
N LEU A 57 19.34 -8.57 -4.89
CA LEU A 57 18.44 -8.27 -6.00
C LEU A 57 17.71 -6.96 -5.73
N ASN A 58 18.18 -5.87 -6.34
CA ASN A 58 17.54 -4.56 -6.26
C ASN A 58 16.83 -4.27 -7.59
N TRP A 59 15.50 -4.31 -7.60
CA TRP A 59 14.69 -3.95 -8.77
C TRP A 59 13.77 -2.77 -8.40
N SER A 60 13.88 -1.67 -9.15
CA SER A 60 13.03 -0.49 -9.00
C SER A 60 12.11 -0.35 -10.21
N THR A 61 10.80 -0.22 -9.96
CA THR A 61 9.78 0.00 -11.01
C THR A 61 9.93 1.31 -11.78
N GLU A 62 10.75 2.25 -11.28
CA GLU A 62 10.87 3.61 -11.81
C GLU A 62 11.39 3.67 -13.25
N SER A 63 12.15 2.68 -13.71
CA SER A 63 12.70 2.68 -15.07
C SER A 63 11.70 2.29 -16.16
N GLY A 64 10.64 1.54 -15.81
CA GLY A 64 9.63 1.04 -16.75
C GLY A 64 10.12 0.08 -17.84
N ARG A 65 11.42 -0.20 -17.94
CA ARG A 65 12.03 -0.97 -19.05
C ARG A 65 11.74 -2.47 -18.99
N VAL A 66 11.77 -3.02 -17.78
CA VAL A 66 11.62 -4.46 -17.53
C VAL A 66 10.48 -4.69 -16.57
N THR A 67 9.49 -5.47 -16.99
CA THR A 67 8.41 -5.92 -16.09
C THR A 67 8.93 -6.97 -15.11
N TRP A 68 8.29 -7.10 -13.94
CA TRP A 68 8.66 -8.13 -12.97
C TRP A 68 8.60 -9.54 -13.56
N LYS A 69 7.61 -9.83 -14.42
CA LYS A 69 7.48 -11.14 -15.08
C LYS A 69 8.71 -11.45 -15.96
N GLN A 70 9.17 -10.49 -16.75
CA GLN A 70 10.38 -10.66 -17.57
C GLN A 70 11.62 -10.88 -16.70
N LEU A 71 11.75 -10.16 -15.58
CA LEU A 71 12.86 -10.37 -14.66
C LEU A 71 12.78 -11.75 -13.98
N GLU A 72 11.58 -12.20 -13.60
CA GLU A 72 11.36 -13.53 -13.00
C GLU A 72 11.79 -14.65 -13.95
N GLU A 73 11.44 -14.56 -15.24
CA GLU A 73 11.87 -15.52 -16.27
C GLU A 73 13.39 -15.58 -16.42
N GLU A 74 14.10 -14.45 -16.25
CA GLU A 74 15.57 -14.44 -16.27
C GLU A 74 16.19 -14.96 -14.97
N LEU A 75 15.61 -14.64 -13.80
CA LEU A 75 16.09 -15.15 -12.52
C LEU A 75 16.00 -16.68 -12.47
N ASP A 76 14.93 -17.25 -13.02
CA ASP A 76 14.74 -18.70 -13.17
C ASP A 76 15.79 -19.30 -14.11
N TYR A 77 15.98 -18.73 -15.31
CA TYR A 77 16.99 -19.19 -16.26
C TYR A 77 18.40 -19.19 -15.67
N PHE A 78 18.81 -18.11 -15.00
CA PHE A 78 20.13 -17.98 -14.38
C PHE A 78 20.23 -18.68 -13.02
N GLN A 79 19.17 -19.37 -12.58
CA GLN A 79 19.11 -20.12 -11.32
C GLN A 79 19.51 -19.26 -10.12
N ILE A 80 19.10 -17.99 -10.12
CA ILE A 80 19.32 -17.10 -8.98
C ILE A 80 18.22 -17.39 -7.95
N PRO A 81 18.55 -17.81 -6.73
CA PRO A 81 17.55 -18.02 -5.71
C PRO A 81 16.96 -16.67 -5.32
N PHE A 82 15.73 -16.44 -5.76
CA PHE A 82 14.88 -15.43 -5.18
C PHE A 82 13.87 -16.17 -4.31
N ASN A 83 13.81 -15.81 -3.03
CA ASN A 83 12.58 -16.07 -2.32
C ASN A 83 11.51 -15.37 -3.16
N ARG A 84 10.37 -16.00 -3.38
CA ARG A 84 9.16 -15.22 -3.53
C ARG A 84 8.86 -14.73 -2.12
N PRO A 85 9.20 -13.49 -1.69
CA PRO A 85 8.17 -12.81 -0.94
C PRO A 85 6.91 -12.95 -1.79
N THR A 86 5.75 -13.08 -1.18
CA THR A 86 4.55 -12.52 -1.79
C THR A 86 4.89 -11.07 -2.17
N VAL A 87 5.50 -10.87 -3.34
CA VAL A 87 5.83 -9.57 -3.91
C VAL A 87 4.48 -9.09 -4.40
N ILE A 88 3.72 -8.57 -3.45
CA ILE A 88 2.75 -7.55 -3.73
C ILE A 88 3.59 -6.50 -4.47
N CYS A 89 3.41 -6.41 -5.79
CA CYS A 89 4.18 -5.51 -6.65
C CYS A 89 4.28 -4.14 -5.97
N SER A 90 5.44 -3.46 -6.02
CA SER A 90 5.61 -2.15 -5.38
C SER A 90 4.46 -1.19 -5.74
N SER A 91 3.96 -1.27 -6.98
CA SER A 91 2.77 -0.54 -7.42
C SER A 91 1.49 -0.91 -6.67
N VAL A 92 1.29 -2.18 -6.32
CA VAL A 92 0.16 -2.65 -5.51
C VAL A 92 0.31 -2.20 -4.05
N LEU A 93 1.53 -2.24 -3.48
CA LEU A 93 1.78 -1.68 -2.14
C LEU A 93 1.55 -0.17 -2.10
N GLU A 94 2.04 0.57 -3.10
CA GLU A 94 1.79 2.01 -3.22
C GLU A 94 0.30 2.30 -3.44
N THR A 95 -0.40 1.45 -4.19
CA THR A 95 -1.86 1.54 -4.34
C THR A 95 -2.56 1.33 -3.00
N ILE A 96 -2.20 0.30 -2.24
CA ILE A 96 -2.78 0.01 -0.92
C ILE A 96 -2.50 1.17 0.04
N ARG A 97 -1.25 1.64 0.11
CA ARG A 97 -0.84 2.79 0.92
C ARG A 97 -1.62 4.05 0.54
N THR A 98 -1.77 4.33 -0.75
CA THR A 98 -2.54 5.47 -1.25
C THR A 98 -4.01 5.37 -0.84
N ASN A 99 -4.65 4.21 -1.02
CA ASN A 99 -6.05 4.03 -0.60
C ASN A 99 -6.22 4.19 0.91
N PHE A 100 -5.27 3.67 1.70
CA PHE A 100 -5.27 3.81 3.14
C PHE A 100 -5.14 5.26 3.58
N ASN A 101 -4.18 6.00 3.01
CA ASN A 101 -3.99 7.41 3.29
C ASN A 101 -5.19 8.26 2.88
N ASN A 102 -5.79 7.97 1.70
CA ASN A 102 -7.00 8.66 1.25
C ASN A 102 -8.17 8.45 2.22
N LEU A 103 -8.32 7.24 2.76
CA LEU A 103 -9.35 6.94 3.74
C LEU A 103 -9.13 7.69 5.06
N ILE A 104 -7.89 7.77 5.55
CA ILE A 104 -7.56 8.57 6.73
C ILE A 104 -7.87 10.04 6.48
N SER A 105 -7.38 10.62 5.38
CA SER A 105 -7.60 12.03 5.04
C SER A 105 -9.08 12.38 5.00
N MET A 106 -9.92 11.47 4.48
CA MET A 106 -11.36 11.67 4.43
C MET A 106 -12.00 11.71 5.84
N PHE A 107 -11.57 10.86 6.78
CA PHE A 107 -12.04 10.95 8.16
C PHE A 107 -11.54 12.22 8.86
N GLU A 108 -10.32 12.68 8.56
CA GLU A 108 -9.78 13.93 9.09
C GLU A 108 -10.61 15.13 8.64
N GLU A 109 -10.95 15.19 7.35
CA GLU A 109 -11.82 16.23 6.80
C GLU A 109 -13.24 16.18 7.36
N LEU A 110 -13.78 14.98 7.60
CA LEU A 110 -15.07 14.79 8.27
C LEU A 110 -15.03 15.35 9.69
N ILE A 111 -13.99 15.04 10.46
CA ILE A 111 -13.81 15.55 11.83
C ILE A 111 -13.71 17.08 11.80
N ILE A 112 -12.89 17.65 10.92
CA ILE A 112 -12.76 19.11 10.75
C ILE A 112 -14.11 19.75 10.42
N SER A 113 -14.88 19.13 9.52
CA SER A 113 -16.21 19.61 9.15
C SER A 113 -17.18 19.54 10.33
N CYS A 114 -17.13 18.49 11.14
CA CYS A 114 -17.91 18.41 12.38
C CYS A 114 -17.55 19.55 13.34
N CYS A 115 -16.26 19.89 13.47
CA CYS A 115 -15.83 21.03 14.29
C CYS A 115 -16.36 22.37 13.76
N ASN A 116 -16.32 22.60 12.44
CA ASN A 116 -16.83 23.82 11.82
C ASN A 116 -18.33 24.01 12.04
N TYR A 117 -19.09 22.91 12.01
CA TYR A 117 -20.54 22.92 12.24
C TYR A 117 -20.93 22.68 13.71
N LEU A 118 -19.95 22.57 14.63
CA LEU A 118 -20.16 22.27 16.06
C LEU A 118 -20.98 20.98 16.32
N ILE A 119 -20.84 19.99 15.43
CA ILE A 119 -21.51 18.69 15.53
C ILE A 119 -20.74 17.84 16.54
N THR A 120 -21.36 17.58 17.68
CA THR A 120 -20.74 16.87 18.82
C THR A 120 -20.80 15.35 18.70
N ASN A 121 -21.74 14.83 17.89
CA ASN A 121 -21.93 13.41 17.68
C ASN A 121 -22.36 13.16 16.23
N ILE A 122 -21.77 12.16 15.60
CA ILE A 122 -22.16 11.72 14.27
C ILE A 122 -22.05 10.21 14.18
N LYS A 123 -23.03 9.59 13.53
CA LYS A 123 -23.03 8.16 13.24
C LYS A 123 -23.07 7.95 11.74
N LEU A 124 -22.17 7.08 11.27
CA LEU A 124 -21.99 6.72 9.87
C LEU A 124 -22.40 5.27 9.70
N GLU A 125 -23.16 5.00 8.65
CA GLU A 125 -23.39 3.69 8.08
C GLU A 125 -22.67 3.60 6.75
N ILE A 126 -21.77 2.63 6.63
CA ILE A 126 -21.00 2.39 5.42
C ILE A 126 -21.40 1.01 4.92
N LYS A 127 -22.01 0.97 3.74
CA LYS A 127 -22.48 -0.26 3.11
C LYS A 127 -22.11 -0.26 1.64
N ASP A 128 -21.59 -1.37 1.12
CA ASP A 128 -21.34 -1.67 -0.30
C ASP A 128 -20.79 -0.49 -1.14
N ASP A 129 -21.66 0.41 -1.55
CA ASP A 129 -21.45 1.54 -2.46
C ASP A 129 -21.91 2.91 -1.92
N TYR A 130 -22.29 3.03 -0.64
CA TYR A 130 -22.64 4.31 -0.03
C TYR A 130 -22.19 4.46 1.42
N ILE A 131 -21.91 5.71 1.78
CA ILE A 131 -21.78 6.18 3.16
C ILE A 131 -23.03 7.01 3.46
N HIS A 132 -23.67 6.75 4.60
CA HIS A 132 -24.85 7.46 5.04
C HIS A 132 -24.64 7.96 6.48
N ILE A 133 -24.78 9.27 6.68
CA ILE A 133 -24.80 9.89 7.98
C ILE A 133 -26.19 9.69 8.57
N ILE A 134 -26.28 8.89 9.63
CA ILE A 134 -27.53 8.76 10.38
C ILE A 134 -27.75 10.07 11.12
N LYS A 135 -28.85 10.73 10.78
CA LYS A 135 -29.34 11.92 11.50
C LYS A 135 -29.74 11.48 12.91
N ASP A 136 -29.08 12.04 13.92
CA ASP A 136 -29.65 11.96 15.27
C ASP A 136 -30.89 12.85 15.28
N THR A 137 -32.00 12.30 15.76
CA THR A 137 -33.35 12.88 15.57
C THR A 137 -33.61 14.10 16.45
N SER A 138 -32.60 14.57 17.19
CA SER A 138 -32.69 15.72 18.10
C SER A 138 -31.93 16.94 17.56
N ALA A 139 -32.56 17.65 16.61
CA ALA A 139 -32.55 19.11 16.42
C ALA A 139 -32.41 19.51 14.94
N ASP A 140 -33.42 20.23 14.43
CA ASP A 140 -33.43 20.92 13.13
C ASP A 140 -32.25 21.89 12.89
N ARG A 141 -31.42 22.15 13.91
CA ARG A 141 -30.33 23.13 13.86
C ARG A 141 -29.18 22.78 12.90
N HIS A 142 -29.02 21.50 12.53
CA HIS A 142 -27.93 21.05 11.67
C HIS A 142 -28.41 20.36 10.39
N TYR A 143 -29.67 20.57 9.99
CA TYR A 143 -30.23 19.86 8.83
C TYR A 143 -29.43 20.10 7.54
N TYR A 144 -29.10 21.36 7.24
CA TYR A 144 -28.31 21.73 6.07
C TYR A 144 -26.84 21.32 6.21
N ASP A 145 -26.24 21.54 7.39
CA ASP A 145 -24.87 21.14 7.69
C ASP A 145 -24.64 19.63 7.50
N LEU A 146 -25.59 18.80 7.95
CA LEU A 146 -25.54 17.35 7.79
C LEU A 146 -25.72 16.93 6.33
N GLN A 147 -26.50 17.68 5.54
CA GLN A 147 -26.66 17.44 4.11
C GLN A 147 -25.37 17.77 3.33
N ASP A 148 -24.70 18.85 3.71
CA ASP A 148 -23.41 19.25 3.14
C ASP A 148 -22.31 18.24 3.50
N LEU A 149 -22.27 17.83 4.77
CA LEU A 149 -21.42 16.73 5.23
C LEU A 149 -21.66 15.43 4.47
N GLN A 150 -22.93 15.05 4.30
CA GLN A 150 -23.31 13.86 3.54
C GLN A 150 -22.80 13.93 2.11
N THR A 151 -22.99 15.07 1.44
CA THR A 151 -22.53 15.30 0.07
C THR A 151 -21.01 15.22 -0.02
N SER A 152 -20.31 15.85 0.93
CA SER A 152 -18.85 15.83 1.02
C SER A 152 -18.32 14.41 1.20
N CYS A 153 -18.86 13.66 2.15
CA CYS A 153 -18.50 12.25 2.39
C CYS A 153 -18.76 11.39 1.15
N SER A 154 -19.95 11.48 0.54
CA SER A 154 -20.30 10.68 -0.63
C SER A 154 -19.40 10.93 -1.84
N SER A 155 -18.93 12.17 -2.04
CA SER A 155 -18.05 12.52 -3.15
C SER A 155 -16.61 12.01 -3.00
N LYS A 156 -16.16 11.79 -1.76
CA LYS A 156 -14.78 11.40 -1.43
C LYS A 156 -14.62 9.91 -1.17
N PHE A 157 -15.70 9.22 -0.82
CA PHE A 157 -15.66 7.79 -0.52
C PHE A 157 -15.54 6.98 -1.83
N THR A 158 -14.36 6.40 -2.09
CA THR A 158 -14.18 5.48 -3.24
C THR A 158 -14.37 4.03 -2.77
N TYR A 159 -15.53 3.46 -3.12
CA TYR A 159 -16.24 2.47 -2.31
C TYR A 159 -15.63 1.07 -2.17
N SER A 160 -15.27 0.38 -3.26
CA SER A 160 -14.94 -1.05 -3.18
C SER A 160 -13.69 -1.36 -2.37
N LYS A 161 -12.74 -0.43 -2.30
CA LYS A 161 -11.47 -0.59 -1.58
C LYS A 161 -11.54 -0.10 -0.13
N ALA A 162 -12.34 0.93 0.13
CA ALA A 162 -12.50 1.49 1.48
C ALA A 162 -13.17 0.50 2.45
N LEU A 163 -14.21 -0.22 2.00
CA LEU A 163 -14.88 -1.23 2.84
C LEU A 163 -13.93 -2.36 3.22
N VAL A 164 -13.09 -2.84 2.29
CA VAL A 164 -12.07 -3.87 2.56
C VAL A 164 -11.05 -3.37 3.60
N ILE A 165 -10.59 -2.12 3.47
CA ILE A 165 -9.65 -1.54 4.44
C ILE A 165 -10.31 -1.42 5.81
N LEU A 166 -11.52 -0.87 5.90
CA LEU A 166 -12.25 -0.74 7.17
C LEU A 166 -12.49 -2.11 7.81
N ASN A 167 -12.90 -3.12 7.05
CA ASN A 167 -13.12 -4.47 7.58
C ASN A 167 -11.90 -5.06 8.30
N ASN A 168 -10.70 -4.69 7.88
CA ASN A 168 -9.45 -5.19 8.43
C ASN A 168 -8.80 -4.24 9.44
N MET A 169 -9.01 -2.92 9.30
CA MET A 169 -8.21 -1.90 9.98
C MET A 169 -9.03 -0.80 10.67
N VAL A 170 -10.35 -0.95 10.81
CA VAL A 170 -11.23 0.09 11.39
C VAL A 170 -10.79 0.55 12.78
N ASN A 171 -10.30 -0.36 13.63
CA ASN A 171 -9.82 0.01 14.96
C ASN A 171 -8.49 0.78 14.90
N TYR A 172 -7.56 0.35 14.06
CA TYR A 172 -6.28 1.05 13.85
C TYR A 172 -6.50 2.48 13.33
N ILE A 173 -7.42 2.66 12.39
CA ILE A 173 -7.81 4.00 11.90
C ILE A 173 -8.39 4.83 13.04
N GLY A 174 -9.29 4.25 13.84
CA GLY A 174 -9.87 4.90 15.02
C GLY A 174 -8.81 5.36 16.02
N ASP A 175 -7.88 4.48 16.39
CA ASP A 175 -6.79 4.78 17.33
C ASP A 175 -5.89 5.90 16.80
N HIS A 176 -5.52 5.84 15.52
CA HIS A 176 -4.74 6.89 14.87
C HIS A 176 -5.45 8.25 14.94
N LEU A 177 -6.75 8.30 14.64
CA LEU A 177 -7.53 9.54 14.67
C LEU A 177 -7.72 10.06 16.11
N ILE A 178 -7.95 9.18 17.09
CA ILE A 178 -8.04 9.56 18.51
C ILE A 178 -6.75 10.24 18.97
N ILE A 179 -5.59 9.68 18.62
CA ILE A 179 -4.29 10.27 18.97
C ILE A 179 -4.12 11.62 18.28
N ARG A 180 -4.40 11.69 16.97
CA ARG A 180 -4.23 12.90 16.16
C ARG A 180 -5.14 14.06 16.60
N PHE A 181 -6.35 13.77 17.04
CA PHE A 181 -7.33 14.76 17.51
C PHE A 181 -7.57 14.68 19.02
N SER A 182 -6.52 14.40 19.79
CA SER A 182 -6.60 14.19 21.24
C SER A 182 -7.17 15.40 21.99
N ASP A 183 -6.89 16.63 21.54
CA ASP A 183 -7.41 17.86 22.13
C ASP A 183 -8.94 18.00 22.08
N LEU A 184 -9.58 17.36 21.09
CA LEU A 184 -11.03 17.35 20.92
C LEU A 184 -11.74 16.39 21.89
N GLY A 185 -10.99 15.51 22.58
CA GLY A 185 -11.56 14.38 23.31
C GLY A 185 -12.37 13.48 22.37
N LEU A 186 -11.83 13.22 21.17
CA LEU A 186 -12.48 12.36 20.18
C LEU A 186 -12.65 10.95 20.74
N LYS A 187 -13.86 10.41 20.65
CA LYS A 187 -14.14 8.99 20.86
C LYS A 187 -14.61 8.37 19.56
N TRP A 188 -13.98 7.27 19.21
CA TRP A 188 -14.30 6.44 18.06
C TRP A 188 -14.95 5.13 18.53
N LYS A 189 -16.08 4.76 17.94
CA LYS A 189 -16.67 3.43 18.12
C LYS A 189 -17.02 2.85 16.76
N ALA A 190 -16.50 1.66 16.47
CA ALA A 190 -16.86 0.91 15.29
C ALA A 190 -17.68 -0.33 15.69
N GLY A 191 -18.78 -0.56 14.99
CA GLY A 191 -19.64 -1.72 15.16
C GLY A 191 -19.84 -2.44 13.85
N ARG A 192 -19.84 -3.78 13.88
CA ARG A 192 -20.21 -4.62 12.74
C ARG A 192 -21.60 -5.19 12.95
N ASN A 193 -22.38 -5.28 11.87
CA ASN A 193 -23.65 -5.99 11.91
C ASN A 193 -23.39 -7.50 11.76
N GLN A 194 -23.76 -8.28 12.77
CA GLN A 194 -23.59 -9.74 12.77
C GLN A 194 -24.38 -10.47 11.67
N TYR A 195 -25.36 -9.79 11.05
CA TYR A 195 -26.22 -10.33 10.00
C TYR A 195 -25.91 -9.76 8.62
N ASN A 196 -25.02 -8.77 8.52
CA ASN A 196 -24.67 -8.13 7.26
C ASN A 196 -23.18 -7.73 7.28
N ASP A 197 -22.33 -8.62 6.76
CA ASP A 197 -20.87 -8.45 6.70
C ASP A 197 -20.43 -7.26 5.82
N HIS A 198 -21.36 -6.69 5.05
CA HIS A 198 -21.12 -5.51 4.23
C HIS A 198 -21.48 -4.19 4.92
N LEU A 199 -21.96 -4.21 6.17
CA LEU A 199 -22.33 -3.01 6.91
C LEU A 199 -21.38 -2.75 8.07
N ILE A 200 -20.69 -1.61 8.01
CA ILE A 200 -19.89 -1.06 9.10
C ILE A 200 -20.58 0.18 9.64
N THR A 201 -20.73 0.23 10.96
CA THR A 201 -21.20 1.42 11.67
C THR A 201 -20.03 2.08 12.37
N ILE A 202 -19.91 3.40 12.24
CA ILE A 202 -18.88 4.19 12.94
C ILE A 202 -19.60 5.32 13.68
N SER A 203 -19.27 5.52 14.94
CA SER A 203 -19.75 6.65 15.74
C SER A 203 -18.56 7.48 16.20
N LEU A 204 -18.63 8.77 15.92
CA LEU A 204 -17.68 9.78 16.38
C LEU A 204 -18.41 10.64 17.40
N SER A 205 -17.76 10.90 18.54
CA SER A 205 -18.26 11.85 19.54
C SER A 205 -17.11 12.69 20.08
N PHE A 206 -17.39 13.95 20.38
CA PHE A 206 -16.38 14.94 20.79
C PHE A 206 -16.74 15.48 22.17
N GLU A 207 -15.82 15.38 23.14
CA GLU A 207 -16.04 15.94 24.47
C GLU A 207 -15.79 17.44 24.52
N ASN A 208 -14.85 17.94 23.71
CA ASN A 208 -14.32 19.31 23.83
C ASN A 208 -14.36 20.09 22.51
N ILE A 209 -15.39 19.94 21.68
CA ILE A 209 -15.44 20.60 20.36
C ILE A 209 -15.37 22.14 20.46
N TYR A 210 -15.81 22.70 21.59
CA TYR A 210 -15.78 24.14 21.86
C TYR A 210 -14.39 24.68 22.21
N LYS A 211 -13.40 23.82 22.53
CA LYS A 211 -12.03 24.30 22.78
C LYS A 211 -11.42 24.95 21.54
N CYS A 212 -11.80 24.50 20.33
CA CYS A 212 -11.39 25.11 19.07
C CYS A 212 -11.84 26.58 18.90
N LEU A 213 -12.80 27.05 19.70
CA LEU A 213 -13.27 28.44 19.67
C LEU A 213 -12.47 29.38 20.58
N ASN A 214 -11.75 28.85 21.57
CA ASN A 214 -11.08 29.65 22.61
C ASN A 214 -9.59 29.95 22.33
N GLU A 215 -9.07 29.54 21.16
CA GLU A 215 -7.68 29.80 20.74
C GLU A 215 -7.56 30.92 19.68
N ARG A 216 -8.58 31.78 19.54
CA ARG A 216 -8.50 33.00 18.70
C ARG A 216 -8.19 34.24 19.52
#